data_AF-A0A1M5UCC7-F1
#
_entry.id   AF-A0A1M5UCC7-F1
#
_cell.length_a   1.000
_cell.length_b   1.000
_cell.length_c   1.000
_cell.angle_alpha   90.00
_cell.angle_beta   90.00
_cell.angle_gamma   90.00
#
_symmetry.space_group_name_H-M   'P 1'
#
loop_
_entity.id
_entity.type
_entity.pdbx_description
1 polymer ?
#
loop_
_entity_poly.entity_id
_entity_poly.type
_entity_poly.pdbx_seq_one_letter_code
_entity_poly.pdbx_strand_id
1 'polypeptide(L)'
;MDTLKQTVGRAFLELADALESGTYGPKPKVAVTGLGSEHGEKNVLAGAVLAARRGLDVMYIGTLSDPGVAAVYAETEEDCRSKMEQLLDAGDIDGAVTMHYPFPIGVSTVGRAAAPATGREMFIATTTGTSSADRVQGMVKNALYGIVAAKACGIEAPSVGILNIDGARQTEAALRQLQSGGYAVTFAESVRSDGGAVLRGNDVLLGTPDVLVCDPLTGNVLMKMLSAFTSGGSFETVGSGYGPGIGSGGRLVLIVSRASGAPVIANTLAYAADLIRGRWRDVFRAELASAEQAGLSKILEAKKNKPAQAAEEDVAKPAAEPVPASITGIEVMDIEDAVRVLWKNNIYAESGMGCTGPLVMISEKNHEKATSLLKAAGYID
;
A
#
# COMPACT_ATOMS: atom_id res chain seq x y z
N MET A 1 28.27 -35.98 5.79
CA MET A 1 29.49 -35.23 6.17
C MET A 1 29.70 -33.98 5.30
N ASP A 2 29.26 -33.95 4.04
CA ASP A 2 29.37 -32.76 3.17
C ASP A 2 28.47 -31.59 3.57
N THR A 3 27.23 -31.84 3.97
CA THR A 3 26.28 -30.79 4.36
C THR A 3 26.75 -30.00 5.58
N LEU A 4 27.33 -30.66 6.59
CA LEU A 4 27.87 -29.97 7.77
C LEU A 4 29.06 -29.08 7.42
N LYS A 5 29.96 -29.53 6.53
CA LYS A 5 31.09 -28.72 6.06
C LYS A 5 30.64 -27.51 5.24
N GLN A 6 29.62 -27.68 4.39
CA GLN A 6 29.03 -26.59 3.61
C GLN A 6 28.32 -25.56 4.51
N THR A 7 27.53 -26.01 5.49
CA THR A 7 26.87 -25.12 6.45
C THR A 7 27.88 -24.35 7.29
N VAL A 8 28.93 -25.01 7.78
CA VAL A 8 30.00 -24.36 8.55
C VAL A 8 30.79 -23.39 7.66
N GLY A 9 31.13 -23.77 6.43
CA GLY A 9 31.82 -22.90 5.48
C GLY A 9 31.01 -21.64 5.14
N ARG A 10 29.70 -21.79 4.93
CA ARG A 10 28.78 -20.67 4.70
C ARG A 10 28.71 -19.74 5.91
N ALA A 11 28.63 -20.28 7.13
CA ALA A 11 28.64 -19.48 8.35
C ALA A 11 29.94 -18.68 8.53
N PHE A 12 31.10 -19.24 8.18
CA PHE A 12 32.38 -18.51 8.24
C PHE A 12 32.48 -17.43 7.16
N LEU A 13 31.96 -17.66 5.96
CA LEU A 13 31.89 -16.64 4.91
C LEU A 13 30.92 -15.52 5.29
N GLU A 14 29.76 -15.85 5.85
CA GLU A 14 28.81 -14.86 6.39
C GLU A 14 29.45 -14.02 7.51
N LEU A 15 30.30 -14.61 8.36
CA LEU A 15 31.03 -13.90 9.40
C LEU A 15 32.11 -12.96 8.82
N ALA A 16 32.85 -13.43 7.81
CA ALA A 16 33.89 -12.65 7.14
C ALA A 16 33.29 -11.45 6.39
N ASP A 17 32.23 -11.68 5.61
CA ASP A 17 31.47 -10.63 4.94
C ASP A 17 30.88 -9.65 5.94
N ALA A 18 30.39 -10.11 7.10
CA ALA A 18 29.87 -9.25 8.15
C ALA A 18 30.94 -8.38 8.80
N LEU A 19 32.16 -8.89 8.97
CA LEU A 19 33.30 -8.13 9.47
C LEU A 19 33.81 -7.09 8.47
N GLU A 20 33.72 -7.37 7.16
CA GLU A 20 34.18 -6.47 6.10
C GLU A 20 33.13 -5.40 5.73
N SER A 21 31.85 -5.78 5.72
CA SER A 21 30.73 -4.90 5.32
C SER A 21 30.03 -4.20 6.49
N GLY A 22 30.22 -4.69 7.73
CA GLY A 22 29.46 -4.25 8.90
C GLY A 22 28.00 -4.72 8.92
N THR A 23 27.57 -5.51 7.92
CA THR A 23 26.21 -6.08 7.83
C THR A 23 26.18 -7.56 8.18
N TYR A 24 25.44 -7.93 9.23
CA TYR A 24 25.29 -9.31 9.69
C TYR A 24 24.11 -10.02 8.99
N GLY A 25 24.30 -11.26 8.55
CA GLY A 25 23.25 -12.11 7.96
C GLY A 25 23.44 -12.40 6.46
N PRO A 26 22.54 -13.23 5.85
CA PRO A 26 22.66 -13.63 4.45
C PRO A 26 22.55 -12.41 3.53
N LYS A 27 23.45 -12.32 2.54
CA LYS A 27 23.42 -11.28 1.51
C LYS A 27 22.24 -11.55 0.57
N PRO A 28 21.17 -10.72 0.58
CA PRO A 28 20.01 -10.96 -0.26
C PRO A 28 20.39 -10.90 -1.72
N LYS A 29 20.05 -11.93 -2.49
CA LYS A 29 20.29 -11.96 -3.93
C LYS A 29 19.00 -11.64 -4.67
N VAL A 30 18.98 -10.51 -5.37
CA VAL A 30 17.76 -9.99 -6.01
C VAL A 30 17.96 -9.92 -7.53
N ALA A 31 17.01 -10.48 -8.29
CA ALA A 31 17.04 -10.36 -9.75
C ALA A 31 16.30 -9.13 -10.26
N VAL A 32 16.66 -8.66 -11.46
CA VAL A 32 15.86 -7.71 -12.25
C VAL A 32 15.73 -8.17 -13.69
N THR A 33 14.51 -8.13 -14.23
CA THR A 33 14.24 -8.42 -15.64
C THR A 33 14.51 -7.19 -16.50
N GLY A 34 15.29 -7.34 -17.57
CA GLY A 34 15.79 -6.25 -18.42
C GLY A 34 14.83 -5.76 -19.50
N LEU A 35 13.96 -6.63 -20.00
CA LEU A 35 13.08 -6.35 -21.14
C LEU A 35 11.74 -5.75 -20.67
N GLY A 36 11.15 -4.87 -21.51
CA GLY A 36 9.86 -4.22 -21.25
C GLY A 36 9.93 -2.75 -20.79
N SER A 37 11.13 -2.18 -20.61
CA SER A 37 11.29 -0.75 -20.29
C SER A 37 11.06 0.15 -21.52
N GLU A 38 10.33 1.25 -21.31
CA GLU A 38 10.16 2.33 -22.31
C GLU A 38 11.45 3.14 -22.52
N HIS A 39 12.43 3.00 -21.63
CA HIS A 39 13.76 3.63 -21.75
C HIS A 39 14.84 2.67 -22.24
N GLY A 40 14.41 1.48 -22.69
CA GLY A 40 15.28 0.45 -23.24
C GLY A 40 16.06 -0.33 -22.17
N GLU A 41 16.53 -1.49 -22.59
CA GLU A 41 17.19 -2.48 -21.74
C GLU A 41 18.44 -1.92 -21.03
N LYS A 42 19.19 -1.03 -21.69
CA LYS A 42 20.38 -0.37 -21.12
C LYS A 42 20.08 0.41 -19.84
N ASN A 43 18.90 1.05 -19.75
CA ASN A 43 18.49 1.77 -18.54
C ASN A 43 18.29 0.81 -17.35
N VAL A 44 17.75 -0.37 -17.61
CA VAL A 44 17.52 -1.39 -16.57
C VAL A 44 18.84 -1.98 -16.10
N LEU A 45 19.72 -2.34 -17.03
CA LEU A 45 21.07 -2.81 -16.69
C LEU A 45 21.86 -1.75 -15.92
N ALA A 46 21.74 -0.47 -16.28
CA ALA A 46 22.35 0.62 -15.52
C ALA A 46 21.83 0.70 -14.08
N GLY A 47 20.53 0.44 -13.86
CA GLY A 47 19.95 0.33 -12.51
C GLY A 47 20.50 -0.86 -11.73
N ALA A 48 20.65 -2.01 -12.38
CA ALA A 48 21.26 -3.21 -11.79
C ALA A 48 22.72 -2.97 -11.36
N VAL A 49 23.52 -2.38 -12.26
CA VAL A 49 24.92 -2.02 -12.00
C VAL A 49 25.02 -0.99 -10.88
N LEU A 50 24.14 0.01 -10.86
CA LEU A 50 24.10 1.01 -9.79
C LEU A 50 23.82 0.37 -8.43
N ALA A 51 22.86 -0.57 -8.36
CA ALA A 51 22.57 -1.32 -7.14
C ALA A 51 23.76 -2.20 -6.71
N ALA A 52 24.40 -2.91 -7.64
CA ALA A 52 25.58 -3.72 -7.34
C ALA A 52 26.75 -2.88 -6.81
N ARG A 53 26.99 -1.69 -7.38
CA ARG A 53 27.99 -0.73 -6.87
C ARG A 53 27.69 -0.22 -5.46
N ARG A 54 26.42 -0.26 -5.03
CA ARG A 54 26.00 0.05 -3.64
C ARG A 54 26.12 -1.17 -2.71
N GLY A 55 26.71 -2.28 -3.18
CA GLY A 55 27.00 -3.47 -2.37
C GLY A 55 25.92 -4.56 -2.40
N LEU A 56 24.85 -4.40 -3.18
CA LEU A 56 23.80 -5.41 -3.31
C LEU A 56 24.28 -6.59 -4.16
N ASP A 57 23.81 -7.81 -3.84
CA ASP A 57 23.96 -8.95 -4.73
C ASP A 57 22.80 -8.96 -5.74
N VAL A 58 23.12 -8.64 -6.99
CA VAL A 58 22.14 -8.42 -8.05
C VAL A 58 22.37 -9.41 -9.18
N MET A 59 21.28 -10.01 -9.66
CA MET A 59 21.25 -10.78 -10.88
C MET A 59 20.45 -10.04 -11.96
N TYR A 60 21.00 -9.96 -13.16
CA TYR A 60 20.34 -9.37 -14.30
C TYR A 60 19.78 -10.47 -15.21
N ILE A 61 18.56 -10.32 -15.72
CA ILE A 61 17.94 -11.28 -16.65
C ILE A 61 17.57 -10.53 -17.94
N GLY A 62 18.26 -10.78 -19.05
CA GLY A 62 18.03 -10.05 -20.30
C GLY A 62 19.04 -10.42 -21.40
N THR A 63 19.09 -9.63 -22.47
CA THR A 63 20.00 -9.86 -23.61
C THR A 63 21.38 -9.24 -23.40
N LEU A 64 21.47 -8.23 -22.54
CA LEU A 64 22.72 -7.53 -22.22
C LEU A 64 23.48 -8.18 -21.06
N SER A 65 24.75 -7.80 -20.91
CA SER A 65 25.60 -8.16 -19.78
C SER A 65 26.52 -7.01 -19.40
N ASP A 66 26.94 -6.96 -18.12
CA ASP A 66 27.93 -6.04 -17.60
C ASP A 66 28.86 -6.80 -16.65
N PRO A 67 30.19 -6.57 -16.65
CA PRO A 67 31.12 -7.27 -15.76
C PRO A 67 30.82 -7.11 -14.27
N GLY A 68 30.09 -6.04 -13.88
CA GLY A 68 29.75 -5.76 -12.49
C GLY A 68 28.50 -6.47 -11.97
N VAL A 69 27.76 -7.21 -12.81
CA VAL A 69 26.49 -7.86 -12.43
C VAL A 69 26.39 -9.24 -13.08
N ALA A 70 26.07 -10.28 -12.29
CA ALA A 70 25.81 -11.60 -12.83
C ALA A 70 24.59 -11.56 -13.76
N ALA A 71 24.69 -12.16 -14.96
CA ALA A 71 23.62 -12.10 -15.96
C ALA A 71 23.14 -13.50 -16.36
N VAL A 72 21.83 -13.64 -16.53
CA VAL A 72 21.17 -14.79 -17.16
C VAL A 72 20.59 -14.30 -18.48
N TYR A 73 21.03 -14.92 -19.58
CA TYR A 73 20.57 -14.54 -20.90
C TYR A 73 19.07 -14.84 -21.07
N ALA A 74 18.29 -13.91 -21.61
CA ALA A 74 16.88 -14.10 -21.98
C ALA A 74 16.48 -13.17 -23.13
N GLU A 75 15.71 -13.68 -24.09
CA GLU A 75 15.43 -12.97 -25.37
C GLU A 75 14.08 -12.25 -25.43
N THR A 76 13.13 -12.61 -24.57
CA THR A 76 11.77 -12.04 -24.57
C THR A 76 11.30 -11.72 -23.14
N GLU A 77 10.30 -10.85 -22.99
CA GLU A 77 9.68 -10.57 -21.68
C GLU A 77 9.16 -11.85 -21.01
N GLU A 78 8.60 -12.78 -21.80
CA GLU A 78 8.12 -14.07 -21.31
C GLU A 78 9.26 -14.98 -20.84
N ASP A 79 10.36 -15.03 -21.58
CA ASP A 79 11.56 -15.80 -21.20
C ASP A 79 12.20 -15.23 -19.93
N CYS A 80 12.32 -13.89 -19.84
CA CYS A 80 12.74 -13.19 -18.62
C CYS A 80 11.88 -13.59 -17.41
N ARG A 81 10.55 -13.56 -17.56
CA ARG A 81 9.62 -13.94 -16.49
C ARG A 81 9.78 -15.42 -16.12
N SER A 82 9.83 -16.32 -17.09
CA SER A 82 9.97 -17.76 -16.86
C SER A 82 11.26 -18.08 -16.08
N LYS A 83 12.39 -17.52 -16.51
CA LYS A 83 13.69 -17.69 -15.83
C LYS A 83 13.70 -17.09 -14.43
N MET A 84 13.13 -15.90 -14.27
CA MET A 84 12.96 -15.28 -12.96
C MET A 84 12.17 -16.18 -12.00
N GLU A 85 11.05 -16.75 -12.45
CA GLU A 85 10.23 -17.66 -11.64
C GLU A 85 10.99 -18.95 -11.30
N GLN A 86 11.71 -19.55 -12.25
CA GLN A 86 12.54 -20.74 -12.02
C GLN A 86 13.63 -20.49 -10.96
N LEU A 87 14.32 -19.35 -11.05
CA LEU A 87 15.36 -18.97 -10.09
C LEU A 87 14.79 -18.72 -8.69
N LEU A 88 13.60 -18.10 -8.59
CA LEU A 88 12.89 -17.91 -7.32
C LEU A 88 12.48 -19.24 -6.70
N ASP A 89 11.95 -20.17 -7.50
CA ASP A 89 11.49 -21.48 -7.03
C ASP A 89 12.66 -22.40 -6.63
N ALA A 90 13.80 -22.27 -7.31
CA ALA A 90 15.04 -22.97 -6.98
C ALA A 90 15.74 -22.40 -5.73
N GLY A 91 15.42 -21.17 -5.32
CA GLY A 91 16.11 -20.45 -4.25
C GLY A 91 17.47 -19.89 -4.67
N ASP A 92 17.71 -19.75 -5.97
CA ASP A 92 18.93 -19.13 -6.53
C ASP A 92 18.92 -17.61 -6.40
N ILE A 93 17.73 -17.04 -6.21
CA ILE A 93 17.45 -15.64 -5.87
C ILE A 93 16.35 -15.58 -4.81
N ASP A 94 16.41 -14.58 -3.95
CA ASP A 94 15.50 -14.40 -2.81
C ASP A 94 14.29 -13.49 -3.13
N GLY A 95 14.42 -12.70 -4.19
CA GLY A 95 13.40 -11.78 -4.68
C GLY A 95 13.70 -11.30 -6.10
N ALA A 96 12.72 -10.67 -6.73
CA ALA A 96 12.88 -10.15 -8.08
C ALA A 96 12.16 -8.81 -8.29
N VAL A 97 12.69 -8.01 -9.21
CA VAL A 97 12.11 -6.75 -9.68
C VAL A 97 11.74 -6.90 -11.15
N THR A 98 10.52 -6.52 -11.52
CA THR A 98 10.05 -6.59 -12.90
C THR A 98 9.05 -5.48 -13.21
N MET A 99 8.80 -5.19 -14.49
CA MET A 99 7.84 -4.17 -14.90
C MET A 99 6.39 -4.68 -14.89
N HIS A 100 6.20 -5.98 -14.98
CA HIS A 100 4.88 -6.59 -15.02
C HIS A 100 4.89 -7.98 -14.40
N TYR A 101 3.97 -8.23 -13.48
CA TYR A 101 3.75 -9.55 -12.90
C TYR A 101 2.28 -9.72 -12.52
N PRO A 102 1.63 -10.82 -12.95
CA PRO A 102 0.23 -11.08 -12.61
C PRO A 102 0.12 -11.62 -11.18
N PHE A 103 -0.28 -10.76 -10.25
CA PHE A 103 -0.57 -11.19 -8.88
C PHE A 103 -1.97 -11.80 -8.75
N PRO A 104 -2.14 -12.87 -7.96
CA PRO A 104 -3.46 -13.41 -7.66
C PRO A 104 -4.27 -12.45 -6.77
N ILE A 105 -5.59 -12.61 -6.77
CA ILE A 105 -6.47 -11.90 -5.84
C ILE A 105 -6.04 -12.21 -4.40
N GLY A 106 -6.03 -11.18 -3.55
CA GLY A 106 -5.48 -11.23 -2.20
C GLY A 106 -4.06 -10.70 -2.09
N VAL A 107 -3.40 -10.42 -3.22
CA VAL A 107 -2.06 -9.81 -3.26
C VAL A 107 -2.14 -8.43 -3.90
N SER A 108 -1.57 -7.44 -3.23
CA SER A 108 -1.43 -6.06 -3.73
C SER A 108 -0.06 -5.51 -3.40
N THR A 109 0.39 -4.54 -4.20
CA THR A 109 1.75 -4.01 -4.08
C THR A 109 1.83 -2.80 -3.15
N VAL A 110 2.90 -2.72 -2.36
CA VAL A 110 3.14 -1.60 -1.43
C VAL A 110 4.31 -0.76 -1.92
N GLY A 111 4.01 0.35 -2.58
CA GLY A 111 5.03 1.25 -3.13
C GLY A 111 5.76 2.01 -2.03
N ARG A 112 6.96 2.51 -2.36
CA ARG A 112 7.74 3.36 -1.45
C ARG A 112 8.16 4.61 -2.20
N ALA A 113 7.62 5.75 -1.77
CA ALA A 113 7.80 7.04 -2.41
C ALA A 113 8.42 8.05 -1.44
N ALA A 114 9.15 9.03 -1.97
CA ALA A 114 9.67 10.14 -1.17
C ALA A 114 8.66 11.30 -1.17
N ALA A 115 8.34 11.81 0.01
CA ALA A 115 7.51 12.99 0.16
C ALA A 115 8.28 14.24 -0.31
N PRO A 116 7.76 15.04 -1.26
CA PRO A 116 8.50 16.13 -1.87
C PRO A 116 8.86 17.26 -0.90
N ALA A 117 8.05 17.49 0.15
CA ALA A 117 8.30 18.60 1.07
C ALA A 117 9.38 18.29 2.12
N THR A 118 9.53 17.03 2.51
CA THR A 118 10.40 16.63 3.65
C THR A 118 11.51 15.66 3.25
N GLY A 119 11.41 15.03 2.07
CA GLY A 119 12.28 13.92 1.67
C GLY A 119 12.03 12.63 2.45
N ARG A 120 11.08 12.61 3.40
CA ARG A 120 10.74 11.41 4.17
C ARG A 120 10.13 10.36 3.25
N GLU A 121 10.56 9.12 3.41
CA GLU A 121 9.97 8.00 2.67
C GLU A 121 8.65 7.57 3.32
N MET A 122 7.69 7.21 2.46
CA MET A 122 6.36 6.79 2.84
C MET A 122 5.97 5.56 2.01
N PHE A 123 5.37 4.57 2.68
CA PHE A 123 4.82 3.37 2.08
C PHE A 123 3.39 3.65 1.60
N ILE A 124 3.15 3.53 0.30
CA ILE A 124 1.82 3.70 -0.30
C ILE A 124 1.16 2.34 -0.42
N ALA A 125 0.14 2.09 0.40
CA ALA A 125 -0.55 0.83 0.53
C ALA A 125 -1.99 0.97 0.00
N THR A 126 -2.29 0.64 -1.26
CA THR A 126 -1.47 -0.11 -2.24
C THR A 126 -1.41 0.61 -3.58
N THR A 127 -0.58 0.12 -4.51
CA THR A 127 -0.31 0.82 -5.78
C THR A 127 -0.70 0.02 -7.03
N THR A 128 -0.83 -1.30 -6.92
CA THR A 128 -1.38 -2.22 -7.94
C THR A 128 -1.92 -3.49 -7.26
N GLY A 129 -2.62 -4.34 -8.02
CA GLY A 129 -3.17 -5.61 -7.53
C GLY A 129 -4.49 -5.44 -6.78
N THR A 130 -5.07 -6.55 -6.32
CA THR A 130 -6.42 -6.59 -5.75
C THR A 130 -6.47 -7.40 -4.47
N SER A 131 -6.43 -6.75 -3.30
CA SER A 131 -6.52 -7.39 -1.97
C SER A 131 -7.90 -8.01 -1.66
N SER A 132 -8.97 -7.43 -2.19
CA SER A 132 -10.34 -7.92 -2.06
C SER A 132 -11.20 -7.38 -3.21
N ALA A 133 -12.30 -8.07 -3.53
CA ALA A 133 -13.31 -7.57 -4.47
C ALA A 133 -14.11 -6.40 -3.86
N ASP A 134 -14.21 -6.34 -2.53
CA ASP A 134 -14.80 -5.21 -1.82
C ASP A 134 -13.73 -4.15 -1.50
N ARG A 135 -14.05 -2.88 -1.78
CA ARG A 135 -13.11 -1.76 -1.62
C ARG A 135 -12.67 -1.58 -0.17
N VAL A 136 -13.61 -1.56 0.78
CA VAL A 136 -13.31 -1.30 2.20
C VAL A 136 -12.50 -2.45 2.78
N GLN A 137 -12.89 -3.70 2.51
CA GLN A 137 -12.08 -4.87 2.89
C GLN A 137 -10.69 -4.82 2.27
N GLY A 138 -10.61 -4.39 0.99
CA GLY A 138 -9.35 -4.17 0.29
C GLY A 138 -8.48 -3.17 1.04
N MET A 139 -9.03 -2.00 1.40
CA MET A 139 -8.29 -0.96 2.13
C MET A 139 -7.86 -1.39 3.54
N VAL A 140 -8.68 -2.15 4.27
CA VAL A 140 -8.28 -2.72 5.58
C VAL A 140 -7.11 -3.70 5.43
N LYS A 141 -7.16 -4.58 4.42
CA LYS A 141 -6.03 -5.46 4.09
C LYS A 141 -4.80 -4.69 3.63
N ASN A 142 -4.98 -3.63 2.85
CA ASN A 142 -3.90 -2.76 2.41
C ASN A 142 -3.16 -2.14 3.60
N ALA A 143 -3.87 -1.70 4.64
CA ALA A 143 -3.26 -1.22 5.88
C ALA A 143 -2.32 -2.27 6.49
N LEU A 144 -2.79 -3.52 6.63
CA LEU A 144 -1.96 -4.64 7.09
C LEU A 144 -0.73 -4.85 6.19
N TYR A 145 -0.89 -4.79 4.87
CA TYR A 145 0.20 -5.00 3.92
C TYR A 145 1.25 -3.88 4.00
N GLY A 146 0.82 -2.64 4.17
CA GLY A 146 1.68 -1.50 4.39
C GLY A 146 2.48 -1.61 5.69
N ILE A 147 1.81 -2.00 6.79
CA ILE A 147 2.47 -2.26 8.08
C ILE A 147 3.54 -3.35 7.94
N VAL A 148 3.22 -4.44 7.24
CA VAL A 148 4.17 -5.54 6.98
C VAL A 148 5.40 -5.06 6.23
N ALA A 149 5.21 -4.29 5.15
CA ALA A 149 6.32 -3.76 4.38
C ALA A 149 7.19 -2.81 5.21
N ALA A 150 6.57 -1.88 5.96
CA ALA A 150 7.28 -0.93 6.81
C ALA A 150 8.07 -1.62 7.94
N LYS A 151 7.47 -2.60 8.62
CA LYS A 151 8.11 -3.42 9.67
C LYS A 151 9.27 -4.24 9.11
N ALA A 152 9.08 -4.87 7.94
CA ALA A 152 10.15 -5.60 7.27
C ALA A 152 11.29 -4.68 6.80
N CYS A 153 11.04 -3.39 6.61
CA CYS A 153 12.06 -2.37 6.34
C CYS A 153 12.61 -1.70 7.61
N GLY A 154 12.32 -2.22 8.80
CA GLY A 154 12.92 -1.78 10.06
C GLY A 154 12.13 -0.71 10.84
N ILE A 155 10.91 -0.37 10.43
CA ILE A 155 10.03 0.52 11.20
C ILE A 155 9.19 -0.32 12.18
N GLU A 156 9.59 -0.40 13.45
CA GLU A 156 8.96 -1.29 14.43
C GLU A 156 7.47 -1.00 14.66
N ALA A 157 7.10 0.27 14.79
CA ALA A 157 5.72 0.73 15.03
C ALA A 157 5.32 1.78 13.99
N PRO A 158 5.04 1.37 12.73
CA PRO A 158 4.76 2.31 11.66
C PRO A 158 3.44 3.03 11.91
N SER A 159 3.44 4.34 11.72
CA SER A 159 2.23 5.16 11.75
C SER A 159 1.40 4.97 10.48
N VAL A 160 0.09 4.83 10.65
CA VAL A 160 -0.87 4.54 9.58
C VAL A 160 -1.82 5.72 9.41
N GLY A 161 -1.89 6.24 8.19
CA GLY A 161 -2.89 7.22 7.76
C GLY A 161 -3.70 6.71 6.58
N ILE A 162 -4.93 7.17 6.44
CA ILE A 162 -5.87 6.73 5.41
C ILE A 162 -6.13 7.92 4.51
N LEU A 163 -5.85 7.81 3.22
CA LEU A 163 -6.15 8.88 2.28
C LEU A 163 -7.67 9.12 2.25
N ASN A 164 -8.09 10.38 2.27
CA ASN A 164 -9.50 10.78 2.22
C ASN A 164 -10.09 10.56 0.82
N ILE A 165 -10.36 9.29 0.52
CA ILE A 165 -11.07 8.80 -0.66
C ILE A 165 -12.33 8.05 -0.21
N ASP A 166 -13.17 7.67 -1.15
CA ASP A 166 -14.36 6.85 -0.88
C ASP A 166 -13.99 5.53 -0.20
N GLY A 167 -14.68 5.19 0.89
CA GLY A 167 -14.35 4.04 1.74
C GLY A 167 -13.42 4.38 2.93
N ALA A 168 -12.90 5.60 3.02
CA ALA A 168 -11.90 5.96 4.03
C ALA A 168 -12.45 5.92 5.47
N ARG A 169 -13.67 6.40 5.73
CA ARG A 169 -14.23 6.39 7.10
C ARG A 169 -14.59 4.99 7.54
N GLN A 170 -15.16 4.17 6.65
CA GLN A 170 -15.46 2.77 6.98
C GLN A 170 -14.18 1.98 7.21
N THR A 171 -13.10 2.30 6.49
CA THR A 171 -11.76 1.74 6.72
C THR A 171 -11.22 2.19 8.08
N GLU A 172 -11.31 3.48 8.41
CA GLU A 172 -10.91 4.03 9.72
C GLU A 172 -11.64 3.30 10.86
N ALA A 173 -12.96 3.22 10.77
CA ALA A 173 -13.79 2.55 11.77
C ALA A 173 -13.41 1.07 11.93
N ALA A 174 -13.17 0.34 10.83
CA ALA A 174 -12.74 -1.05 10.87
C ALA A 174 -11.36 -1.23 11.52
N LEU A 175 -10.41 -0.34 11.22
CA LEU A 175 -9.08 -0.36 11.83
C LEU A 175 -9.12 0.01 13.32
N ARG A 176 -9.99 0.94 13.73
CA ARG A 176 -10.22 1.26 15.15
C ARG A 176 -10.89 0.12 15.89
N GLN A 177 -11.81 -0.61 15.24
CA GLN A 177 -12.39 -1.82 15.80
C GLN A 177 -11.34 -2.92 16.00
N LEU A 178 -10.44 -3.12 15.02
CA LEU A 178 -9.29 -4.01 15.17
C LEU A 178 -8.37 -3.58 16.31
N GLN A 179 -8.08 -2.29 16.42
CA GLN A 179 -7.27 -1.74 17.51
C GLN A 179 -7.90 -2.02 18.87
N SER A 180 -9.22 -1.83 18.98
CA SER A 180 -10.00 -2.13 20.21
C SER A 180 -10.04 -3.63 20.51
N GLY A 181 -9.93 -4.48 19.48
CA GLY A 181 -9.77 -5.93 19.60
C GLY A 181 -8.36 -6.39 19.99
N GLY A 182 -7.41 -5.46 20.15
CA GLY A 182 -6.03 -5.74 20.61
C GLY A 182 -4.97 -5.76 19.51
N TYR A 183 -5.29 -5.43 18.26
CA TYR A 183 -4.28 -5.28 17.20
C TYR A 183 -3.53 -3.95 17.34
N ALA A 184 -2.20 -3.98 17.36
CA ALA A 184 -1.40 -2.78 17.57
C ALA A 184 -1.31 -1.93 16.29
N VAL A 185 -2.18 -0.92 16.19
CA VAL A 185 -2.14 0.11 15.13
C VAL A 185 -1.81 1.46 15.75
N THR A 186 -0.79 2.14 15.23
CA THR A 186 -0.49 3.54 15.55
C THR A 186 -1.05 4.41 14.44
N PHE A 187 -2.03 5.24 14.73
CA PHE A 187 -2.58 6.16 13.74
C PHE A 187 -1.72 7.42 13.62
N ALA A 188 -1.45 7.84 12.38
CA ALA A 188 -0.88 9.16 12.11
C ALA A 188 -1.94 10.25 12.35
N GLU A 189 -1.50 11.46 12.67
CA GLU A 189 -2.37 12.61 12.84
C GLU A 189 -2.14 13.62 11.72
N SER A 190 -3.20 14.06 11.05
CA SER A 190 -3.12 15.13 10.06
C SER A 190 -2.52 16.39 10.67
N VAL A 191 -1.71 17.11 9.88
CA VAL A 191 -1.05 18.36 10.32
C VAL A 191 -2.03 19.54 10.46
N ARG A 192 -3.30 19.35 10.11
CA ARG A 192 -4.34 20.38 10.22
C ARG A 192 -4.90 20.44 11.64
N SER A 193 -5.56 21.56 11.95
CA SER A 193 -6.19 21.79 13.26
C SER A 193 -7.27 20.77 13.63
N ASP A 194 -7.90 20.12 12.65
CA ASP A 194 -8.91 19.07 12.84
C ASP A 194 -8.31 17.67 13.12
N GLY A 195 -7.01 17.48 12.87
CA GLY A 195 -6.28 16.24 13.16
C GLY A 195 -6.87 14.98 12.52
N GLY A 196 -6.58 13.83 13.12
CA GLY A 196 -7.19 12.54 12.76
C GLY A 196 -6.40 11.70 11.74
N ALA A 197 -6.83 10.44 11.62
CA ALA A 197 -6.17 9.43 10.79
C ALA A 197 -6.53 9.50 9.30
N VAL A 198 -7.58 10.27 8.95
CA VAL A 198 -8.00 10.50 7.57
C VAL A 198 -7.27 11.71 7.02
N LEU A 199 -6.35 11.45 6.09
CA LEU A 199 -5.34 12.36 5.59
C LEU A 199 -5.73 12.98 4.24
N ARG A 200 -5.22 14.18 3.97
CA ARG A 200 -5.46 14.90 2.70
C ARG A 200 -4.19 15.00 1.86
N GLY A 201 -4.31 15.57 0.66
CA GLY A 201 -3.18 15.74 -0.26
C GLY A 201 -1.96 16.43 0.37
N ASN A 202 -2.16 17.41 1.26
CA ASN A 202 -1.04 18.08 1.96
C ASN A 202 -0.25 17.11 2.84
N ASP A 203 -0.93 16.19 3.54
CA ASP A 203 -0.29 15.18 4.37
C ASP A 203 0.54 14.18 3.54
N VAL A 204 0.08 13.88 2.32
CA VAL A 204 0.84 13.07 1.35
C VAL A 204 2.13 13.78 0.95
N LEU A 205 2.06 15.08 0.64
CA LEU A 205 3.23 15.87 0.23
C LEU A 205 4.25 16.06 1.35
N LEU A 206 3.80 16.07 2.61
CA LEU A 206 4.63 16.16 3.81
C LEU A 206 5.22 14.81 4.23
N GLY A 207 4.62 13.69 3.81
CA GLY A 207 4.97 12.36 4.31
C GLY A 207 4.55 12.20 5.78
N THR A 208 3.34 12.63 6.11
CA THR A 208 2.81 12.59 7.48
C THR A 208 2.84 11.16 8.07
N PRO A 209 2.30 10.12 7.42
CA PRO A 209 2.36 8.75 7.93
C PRO A 209 3.61 8.00 7.41
N ASP A 210 3.97 6.91 8.08
CA ASP A 210 4.86 5.90 7.50
C ASP A 210 4.12 5.09 6.42
N VAL A 211 2.85 4.76 6.67
CA VAL A 211 1.99 3.98 5.77
C VAL A 211 0.76 4.81 5.40
N LEU A 212 0.62 5.15 4.11
CA LEU A 212 -0.56 5.79 3.54
C LEU A 212 -1.46 4.75 2.89
N VAL A 213 -2.65 4.55 3.45
CA VAL A 213 -3.65 3.59 2.97
C VAL A 213 -4.53 4.23 1.90
N CYS A 214 -4.64 3.59 0.75
CA CYS A 214 -5.53 3.95 -0.35
C CYS A 214 -5.93 2.72 -1.19
N ASP A 215 -6.83 2.92 -2.15
CA ASP A 215 -7.10 1.93 -3.17
C ASP A 215 -5.94 1.86 -4.20
N PRO A 216 -5.79 0.74 -4.93
CA PRO A 216 -4.66 0.54 -5.83
C PRO A 216 -4.61 1.53 -7.00
N LEU A 217 -5.75 2.05 -7.49
CA LEU A 217 -5.74 3.00 -8.61
C LEU A 217 -5.26 4.38 -8.16
N THR A 218 -5.74 4.86 -7.02
CA THR A 218 -5.24 6.11 -6.46
C THR A 218 -3.77 5.99 -6.07
N GLY A 219 -3.34 4.88 -5.47
CA GLY A 219 -1.93 4.67 -5.16
C GLY A 219 -1.05 4.63 -6.41
N ASN A 220 -1.53 4.07 -7.53
CA ASN A 220 -0.84 4.12 -8.82
C ASN A 220 -0.59 5.56 -9.29
N VAL A 221 -1.63 6.41 -9.21
CA VAL A 221 -1.53 7.83 -9.56
C VAL A 221 -0.56 8.56 -8.64
N LEU A 222 -0.63 8.32 -7.33
CA LEU A 222 0.29 8.92 -6.35
C LEU A 222 1.74 8.53 -6.63
N MET A 223 2.02 7.26 -6.92
CA MET A 223 3.37 6.82 -7.27
C MET A 223 3.91 7.59 -8.47
N LYS A 224 3.13 7.68 -9.57
CA LYS A 224 3.53 8.42 -10.77
C LYS A 224 3.77 9.89 -10.50
N MET A 225 2.85 10.53 -9.78
CA MET A 225 2.97 11.94 -9.43
C MET A 225 4.22 12.19 -8.59
N LEU A 226 4.47 11.39 -7.55
CA LEU A 226 5.61 11.60 -6.65
C LEU A 226 6.95 11.24 -7.31
N SER A 227 6.99 10.28 -8.22
CA SER A 227 8.22 9.77 -8.83
C SER A 227 8.65 10.51 -10.11
N ALA A 228 7.71 11.11 -10.84
CA ALA A 228 7.95 11.70 -12.17
C ALA A 228 7.47 13.16 -12.32
N PHE A 229 7.08 13.84 -11.23
CA PHE A 229 6.61 15.23 -11.31
C PHE A 229 7.63 16.17 -11.99
N THR A 230 8.91 16.04 -11.65
CA THR A 230 9.98 16.93 -12.15
C THR A 230 10.47 16.57 -13.55
N SER A 231 10.10 15.40 -14.07
CA SER A 231 10.50 14.90 -15.39
C SER A 231 9.41 15.01 -16.46
N GLY A 232 8.25 15.59 -16.12
CA GLY A 232 7.10 15.69 -17.02
C GLY A 232 6.29 14.40 -17.15
N GLY A 233 6.43 13.46 -16.21
CA GLY A 233 5.61 12.25 -16.13
C GLY A 233 6.05 11.07 -16.97
N SER A 234 7.04 11.23 -17.86
CA SER A 234 7.51 10.18 -18.78
C SER A 234 8.72 9.39 -18.28
N PHE A 235 9.37 9.82 -17.18
CA PHE A 235 10.56 9.17 -16.64
C PHE A 235 10.58 9.26 -15.12
N GLU A 236 10.44 8.15 -14.40
CA GLU A 236 10.46 8.19 -12.93
C GLU A 236 11.90 8.32 -12.43
N THR A 237 12.17 9.35 -11.63
CA THR A 237 13.52 9.72 -11.16
C THR A 237 13.73 9.49 -9.66
N VAL A 238 12.64 9.45 -8.88
CA VAL A 238 12.68 9.41 -7.41
C VAL A 238 11.77 8.30 -6.88
N GLY A 239 12.11 7.75 -5.71
CA GLY A 239 11.37 6.67 -5.06
C GLY A 239 11.93 5.28 -5.35
N SER A 240 11.17 4.27 -4.93
CA SER A 240 11.61 2.86 -4.90
C SER A 240 10.56 1.92 -5.52
N GLY A 241 9.87 2.42 -6.56
CA GLY A 241 8.91 1.66 -7.35
C GLY A 241 7.58 1.39 -6.64
N TYR A 242 6.74 0.62 -7.32
CA TYR A 242 5.38 0.22 -6.92
C TYR A 242 5.43 -0.89 -5.85
N GLY A 243 6.61 -1.48 -5.66
CA GLY A 243 6.96 -2.27 -4.49
C GLY A 243 6.51 -3.72 -4.54
N PRO A 244 6.68 -4.47 -3.43
CA PRO A 244 6.43 -5.91 -3.36
C PRO A 244 4.95 -6.23 -3.41
N GLY A 245 4.58 -7.30 -4.10
CA GLY A 245 3.29 -7.95 -3.89
C GLY A 245 3.24 -8.60 -2.50
N ILE A 246 2.42 -8.05 -1.60
CA ILE A 246 2.21 -8.56 -0.25
C ILE A 246 0.83 -9.23 -0.18
N GLY A 247 0.79 -10.42 0.42
CA GLY A 247 -0.41 -11.25 0.58
C GLY A 247 -0.02 -12.70 0.85
N SER A 248 -0.99 -13.60 0.95
CA SER A 248 -0.74 -14.99 1.33
C SER A 248 0.08 -15.76 0.29
N GLY A 249 1.25 -16.26 0.70
CA GLY A 249 1.93 -17.42 0.08
C GLY A 249 2.67 -17.19 -1.24
N GLY A 250 3.07 -15.96 -1.57
CA GLY A 250 3.71 -15.64 -2.86
C GLY A 250 5.25 -15.62 -2.90
N ARG A 251 5.77 -15.59 -4.12
CA ARG A 251 7.14 -15.16 -4.43
C ARG A 251 7.32 -13.68 -4.07
N LEU A 252 8.52 -13.27 -3.66
CA LEU A 252 8.82 -11.86 -3.45
C LEU A 252 9.12 -11.21 -4.81
N VAL A 253 8.09 -10.63 -5.43
CA VAL A 253 8.22 -9.89 -6.69
C VAL A 253 7.81 -8.44 -6.47
N LEU A 254 8.67 -7.51 -6.85
CA LEU A 254 8.46 -6.08 -6.78
C LEU A 254 8.19 -5.53 -8.18
N ILE A 255 7.30 -4.54 -8.25
CA ILE A 255 6.96 -3.88 -9.51
C ILE A 255 7.65 -2.52 -9.62
N VAL A 256 8.21 -2.26 -10.79
CA VAL A 256 8.60 -0.94 -11.28
C VAL A 256 7.73 -0.56 -12.48
N SER A 257 7.62 0.73 -12.78
CA SER A 257 7.00 1.17 -14.03
C SER A 257 7.91 0.85 -15.22
N ARG A 258 7.33 0.71 -16.41
CA ARG A 258 8.12 0.69 -17.67
C ARG A 258 8.89 2.01 -17.87
N ALA A 259 8.38 3.10 -17.30
CA ALA A 259 8.97 4.43 -17.28
C ALA A 259 9.98 4.63 -16.12
N SER A 260 10.29 3.60 -15.33
CA SER A 260 11.23 3.76 -14.22
C SER A 260 12.66 3.93 -14.73
N GLY A 261 13.32 5.01 -14.30
CA GLY A 261 14.74 5.23 -14.56
C GLY A 261 15.65 4.33 -13.74
N ALA A 262 16.91 4.19 -14.17
CA ALA A 262 17.96 3.46 -13.47
C ALA A 262 18.03 3.75 -11.95
N PRO A 263 17.88 5.01 -11.45
CA PRO A 263 17.87 5.29 -10.01
C PRO A 263 16.73 4.60 -9.26
N VAL A 264 15.50 4.63 -9.81
CA VAL A 264 14.32 4.02 -9.20
C VAL A 264 14.46 2.49 -9.20
N ILE A 265 15.00 1.91 -10.27
CA ILE A 265 15.28 0.46 -10.35
C ILE A 265 16.29 0.06 -9.28
N ALA A 266 17.38 0.81 -9.13
CA ALA A 266 18.39 0.54 -8.09
C ALA A 266 17.82 0.64 -6.67
N ASN A 267 16.95 1.64 -6.42
CA ASN A 267 16.28 1.79 -5.14
C ASN A 267 15.26 0.67 -4.88
N THR A 268 14.58 0.18 -5.91
CA THR A 268 13.64 -0.95 -5.79
C THR A 268 14.38 -2.25 -5.47
N LEU A 269 15.57 -2.46 -6.04
CA LEU A 269 16.45 -3.58 -5.67
C LEU A 269 16.89 -3.49 -4.19
N ALA A 270 17.19 -2.29 -3.70
CA ALA A 270 17.48 -2.07 -2.27
C ALA A 270 16.26 -2.35 -1.39
N TYR A 271 15.09 -1.89 -1.80
CA TYR A 271 13.84 -2.18 -1.11
C TYR A 271 13.57 -3.70 -1.03
N ALA A 272 13.79 -4.44 -2.11
CA ALA A 272 13.71 -5.91 -2.09
C ALA A 272 14.69 -6.53 -1.08
N ALA A 273 15.94 -6.06 -1.06
CA ALA A 273 16.95 -6.53 -0.13
C ALA A 273 16.56 -6.24 1.34
N ASP A 274 16.00 -5.06 1.63
CA ASP A 274 15.49 -4.72 2.97
C ASP A 274 14.41 -5.69 3.42
N LEU A 275 13.42 -5.98 2.56
CA LEU A 275 12.33 -6.92 2.85
C LEU A 275 12.84 -8.34 3.13
N ILE A 276 13.88 -8.77 2.42
CA ILE A 276 14.50 -10.09 2.61
C ILE A 276 15.22 -10.13 3.96
N ARG A 277 16.03 -9.12 4.28
CA ARG A 277 16.71 -9.02 5.60
C ARG A 277 15.73 -8.96 6.76
N GLY A 278 14.65 -8.19 6.59
CA GLY A 278 13.58 -8.09 7.57
C GLY A 278 12.65 -9.30 7.63
N ARG A 279 12.92 -10.35 6.85
CA ARG A 279 12.13 -11.59 6.80
C ARG A 279 10.64 -11.30 6.65
N TRP A 280 10.27 -10.55 5.62
CA TRP A 280 8.90 -10.06 5.40
C TRP A 280 7.80 -11.13 5.53
N ARG A 281 8.10 -12.40 5.21
CA ARG A 281 7.16 -13.53 5.38
C ARG A 281 6.86 -13.83 6.84
N ASP A 282 7.86 -13.75 7.71
CA ASP A 282 7.69 -13.94 9.15
C ASP A 282 6.86 -12.79 9.72
N VAL A 283 7.19 -11.57 9.33
CA VAL A 283 6.41 -10.36 9.68
C VAL A 283 4.97 -10.50 9.21
N PHE A 284 4.73 -10.85 7.95
CA PHE A 284 3.38 -11.05 7.41
C PHE A 284 2.57 -12.06 8.23
N ARG A 285 3.17 -13.22 8.55
CA ARG A 285 2.49 -14.26 9.35
C ARG A 285 2.17 -13.77 10.76
N ALA A 286 3.08 -13.04 11.40
CA ALA A 286 2.89 -12.50 12.74
C ALA A 286 1.78 -11.43 12.76
N GLU A 287 1.82 -10.48 11.82
CA GLU A 287 0.83 -9.40 11.73
C GLU A 287 -0.56 -9.95 11.38
N LEU A 288 -0.64 -10.88 10.43
CA LEU A 288 -1.91 -11.52 10.08
C LEU A 288 -2.48 -12.30 11.28
N ALA A 289 -1.66 -13.08 11.98
CA ALA A 289 -2.10 -13.81 13.17
C ALA A 289 -2.60 -12.86 14.27
N SER A 290 -1.90 -11.74 14.50
CA SER A 290 -2.31 -10.73 15.47
C SER A 290 -3.63 -10.05 15.06
N ALA A 291 -3.79 -9.70 13.78
CA ALA A 291 -5.03 -9.13 13.26
C ALA A 291 -6.21 -10.11 13.35
N GLU A 292 -6.00 -11.39 13.05
CA GLU A 292 -7.04 -12.43 13.20
C GLU A 292 -7.43 -12.66 14.66
N GLN A 293 -6.48 -12.63 15.59
CA GLN A 293 -6.77 -12.68 17.04
C GLN A 293 -7.63 -11.49 17.47
N ALA A 294 -7.41 -10.31 16.88
CA ALA A 294 -8.23 -9.12 17.09
C ALA A 294 -9.57 -9.11 16.32
N GLY A 295 -9.86 -10.18 15.56
CA GLY A 295 -11.16 -10.37 14.90
C GLY A 295 -11.26 -9.89 13.46
N LEU A 296 -10.14 -9.76 12.73
CA LEU A 296 -10.10 -9.33 11.32
C LEU A 296 -11.17 -10.00 10.46
N SER A 297 -11.21 -11.35 10.41
CA SER A 297 -12.21 -12.06 9.62
C SER A 297 -13.65 -11.66 9.96
N LYS A 298 -13.98 -11.50 11.24
CA LYS A 298 -15.34 -11.11 11.67
C LYS A 298 -15.70 -9.69 11.21
N ILE A 299 -14.74 -8.76 11.31
CA ILE A 299 -14.93 -7.36 10.90
C ILE A 299 -15.15 -7.27 9.39
N LEU A 300 -14.37 -8.02 8.60
CA LEU A 300 -14.51 -8.04 7.14
C LEU A 300 -15.85 -8.68 6.70
N GLU A 301 -16.27 -9.79 7.32
CA GLU A 301 -17.56 -10.43 7.01
C GLU A 301 -18.76 -9.55 7.38
N ALA A 302 -18.70 -8.84 8.52
CA ALA A 302 -19.76 -7.91 8.91
C ALA A 302 -19.99 -6.80 7.86
N LYS A 303 -18.95 -6.42 7.10
CA LYS A 303 -19.05 -5.42 6.03
C LYS A 303 -19.61 -5.98 4.71
N LYS A 304 -19.57 -7.30 4.47
CA LYS A 304 -20.30 -7.92 3.33
C LYS A 304 -21.81 -7.80 3.49
N ASN A 305 -22.29 -7.74 4.73
CA ASN A 305 -23.69 -7.81 5.08
C ASN A 305 -24.36 -6.44 5.23
N LYS A 306 -23.76 -5.35 4.73
CA LYS A 306 -24.57 -4.14 4.47
C LYS A 306 -25.62 -4.57 3.44
N PRO A 307 -26.92 -4.53 3.76
CA PRO A 307 -27.94 -4.92 2.80
C PRO A 307 -27.70 -4.11 1.53
N ALA A 308 -27.68 -4.79 0.38
CA ALA A 308 -27.97 -4.13 -0.88
C ALA A 308 -29.19 -3.24 -0.65
N GLN A 309 -29.06 -1.97 -1.05
CA GLN A 309 -30.13 -0.97 -1.13
C GLN A 309 -31.49 -1.56 -0.79
N ALA A 310 -31.97 -1.31 0.43
CA ALA A 310 -33.40 -1.46 0.67
C ALA A 310 -34.08 -0.68 -0.46
N ALA A 311 -34.93 -1.38 -1.23
CA ALA A 311 -35.58 -0.85 -2.41
C ALA A 311 -35.99 0.61 -2.19
N GLU A 312 -35.79 1.45 -3.22
CA GLU A 312 -36.19 2.86 -3.21
C GLU A 312 -37.64 2.99 -2.77
N GLU A 313 -37.87 3.16 -1.47
CA GLU A 313 -39.12 3.65 -0.95
C GLU A 313 -39.16 5.12 -1.33
N ASP A 314 -40.22 5.52 -2.03
CA ASP A 314 -40.46 6.90 -2.40
C ASP A 314 -40.78 7.69 -1.12
N VAL A 315 -39.72 8.21 -0.47
CA VAL A 315 -39.84 8.99 0.77
C VAL A 315 -40.19 10.41 0.40
N ALA A 316 -41.38 10.87 0.79
CA ALA A 316 -41.80 12.25 0.56
C ALA A 316 -40.83 13.23 1.27
N LYS A 317 -40.23 14.12 0.47
CA LYS A 317 -39.36 15.20 0.96
C LYS A 317 -40.18 16.14 1.88
N PRO A 318 -39.76 16.36 3.15
CA PRO A 318 -40.45 17.28 4.06
C PRO A 318 -40.48 18.71 3.53
N ALA A 319 -41.31 19.57 4.13
CA ALA A 319 -41.37 20.99 3.78
C ALA A 319 -39.99 21.64 3.95
N ALA A 320 -39.57 22.42 2.95
CA ALA A 320 -38.27 23.05 2.94
C ALA A 320 -38.10 24.05 4.10
N GLU A 321 -36.94 24.00 4.73
CA GLU A 321 -36.51 24.93 5.76
C GLU A 321 -35.03 25.29 5.58
N PRO A 322 -34.57 26.44 6.14
CA PRO A 322 -33.17 26.80 6.09
C PRO A 322 -32.27 25.74 6.74
N VAL A 323 -31.18 25.39 6.04
CA VAL A 323 -30.23 24.35 6.46
C VAL A 323 -28.82 24.91 6.79
N PRO A 324 -28.68 25.83 7.77
CA PRO A 324 -27.39 26.46 8.07
C PRO A 324 -26.38 25.53 8.78
N ALA A 325 -26.82 24.42 9.36
CA ALA A 325 -25.96 23.46 10.04
C ALA A 325 -25.59 22.30 9.10
N SER A 326 -24.47 21.64 9.37
CA SER A 326 -24.02 20.48 8.59
C SER A 326 -23.50 19.36 9.46
N ILE A 327 -23.85 18.13 9.09
CA ILE A 327 -23.31 16.91 9.66
C ILE A 327 -22.31 16.34 8.65
N THR A 328 -21.05 16.28 9.05
CA THR A 328 -19.96 15.74 8.21
C THR A 328 -19.68 14.28 8.57
N GLY A 329 -18.82 13.62 7.78
CA GLY A 329 -18.41 12.23 8.04
C GLY A 329 -19.30 11.18 7.38
N ILE A 330 -20.15 11.60 6.44
CA ILE A 330 -21.00 10.72 5.64
C ILE A 330 -20.26 10.40 4.33
N GLU A 331 -20.44 9.18 3.85
CA GLU A 331 -19.75 8.66 2.67
C GLU A 331 -20.48 9.07 1.38
N VAL A 332 -19.73 9.26 0.29
CA VAL A 332 -20.28 9.85 -0.96
C VAL A 332 -21.43 9.01 -1.49
N MET A 333 -21.28 7.69 -1.44
CA MET A 333 -22.30 6.75 -1.93
C MET A 333 -23.52 6.64 -0.99
N ASP A 334 -23.34 6.96 0.30
CA ASP A 334 -24.39 6.83 1.32
C ASP A 334 -25.16 8.15 1.54
N ILE A 335 -24.73 9.28 0.92
CA ILE A 335 -25.25 10.61 1.25
C ILE A 335 -26.75 10.78 0.97
N GLU A 336 -27.23 10.27 -0.16
CA GLU A 336 -28.64 10.37 -0.53
C GLU A 336 -29.51 9.50 0.39
N ASP A 337 -29.02 8.33 0.78
CA ASP A 337 -29.73 7.44 1.71
C ASP A 337 -29.72 7.99 3.15
N ALA A 338 -28.64 8.66 3.56
CA ALA A 338 -28.59 9.39 4.81
C ALA A 338 -29.63 10.53 4.85
N VAL A 339 -29.76 11.31 3.76
CA VAL A 339 -30.81 12.33 3.62
C VAL A 339 -32.20 11.70 3.69
N ARG A 340 -32.42 10.57 3.00
CA ARG A 340 -33.70 9.84 3.03
C ARG A 340 -34.06 9.34 4.43
N VAL A 341 -33.10 8.90 5.25
CA VAL A 341 -33.36 8.53 6.66
C VAL A 341 -33.91 9.71 7.47
N LEU A 342 -33.40 10.91 7.24
CA LEU A 342 -33.90 12.12 7.88
C LEU A 342 -35.30 12.48 7.38
N TRP A 343 -35.55 12.35 6.06
CA TRP A 343 -36.87 12.58 5.49
C TRP A 343 -37.93 11.61 6.05
N LYS A 344 -37.59 10.32 6.22
CA LYS A 344 -38.48 9.32 6.87
C LYS A 344 -38.87 9.72 8.30
N ASN A 345 -38.07 10.55 8.95
CA ASN A 345 -38.30 11.05 10.31
C ASN A 345 -38.86 12.49 10.33
N ASN A 346 -39.39 12.98 9.20
CA ASN A 346 -39.93 14.33 9.02
C ASN A 346 -38.90 15.45 9.31
N ILE A 347 -37.62 15.21 9.04
CA ILE A 347 -36.55 16.20 9.14
C ILE A 347 -36.14 16.60 7.73
N TYR A 348 -36.26 17.88 7.40
CA TYR A 348 -35.73 18.38 6.13
C TYR A 348 -34.21 18.37 6.14
N ALA A 349 -33.64 17.82 5.08
CA ALA A 349 -32.20 17.72 4.91
C ALA A 349 -31.86 17.77 3.42
N GLU A 350 -30.66 18.26 3.12
CA GLU A 350 -30.10 18.32 1.77
C GLU A 350 -28.70 17.70 1.75
N SER A 351 -28.35 17.02 0.66
CA SER A 351 -26.98 16.56 0.43
C SER A 351 -26.11 17.73 -0.03
N GLY A 352 -24.86 17.76 0.43
CA GLY A 352 -23.89 18.78 0.07
C GLY A 352 -22.47 18.23 0.02
N MET A 353 -21.59 18.98 -0.64
CA MET A 353 -20.14 18.71 -0.65
C MET A 353 -19.40 19.85 0.03
N GLY A 354 -18.77 19.54 1.18
CA GLY A 354 -17.89 20.47 1.87
C GLY A 354 -16.43 20.30 1.45
N CYS A 355 -15.57 21.19 1.96
CA CYS A 355 -14.13 21.16 1.69
C CYS A 355 -13.40 19.91 2.23
N THR A 356 -14.10 19.07 3.02
CA THR A 356 -13.55 17.90 3.71
C THR A 356 -14.17 16.58 3.26
N GLY A 357 -15.19 16.65 2.40
CA GLY A 357 -15.98 15.50 1.95
C GLY A 357 -17.48 15.79 1.94
N PRO A 358 -18.29 14.73 1.73
CA PRO A 358 -19.75 14.83 1.75
C PRO A 358 -20.27 15.23 3.13
N LEU A 359 -21.38 15.97 3.12
CA LEU A 359 -22.08 16.42 4.32
C LEU A 359 -23.58 16.46 4.10
N VAL A 360 -24.33 16.34 5.17
CA VAL A 360 -25.78 16.52 5.16
C VAL A 360 -26.11 17.85 5.84
N MET A 361 -26.75 18.74 5.09
CA MET A 361 -27.16 20.06 5.55
C MET A 361 -28.55 19.97 6.17
N ILE A 362 -28.72 20.59 7.34
CA ILE A 362 -29.94 20.55 8.16
C ILE A 362 -30.13 21.85 8.92
N SER A 363 -31.32 22.05 9.49
CA SER A 363 -31.57 23.15 10.42
C SER A 363 -30.91 22.92 11.79
N GLU A 364 -30.48 23.99 12.45
CA GLU A 364 -29.84 23.92 13.78
C GLU A 364 -30.73 23.19 14.81
N LYS A 365 -32.04 23.46 14.79
CA LYS A 365 -33.02 22.82 15.68
C LYS A 365 -33.06 21.29 15.54
N ASN A 366 -32.69 20.76 14.39
CA ASN A 366 -32.75 19.33 14.09
C ASN A 366 -31.39 18.65 14.23
N HIS A 367 -30.32 19.37 14.58
CA HIS A 367 -28.95 18.86 14.59
C HIS A 367 -28.76 17.63 15.49
N GLU A 368 -29.07 17.74 16.78
CA GLU A 368 -28.88 16.62 17.72
C GLU A 368 -29.72 15.38 17.34
N LYS A 369 -30.96 15.60 16.90
CA LYS A 369 -31.87 14.53 16.49
C LYS A 369 -31.38 13.85 15.21
N ALA A 370 -30.98 14.63 14.20
CA ALA A 370 -30.44 14.13 12.95
C ALA A 370 -29.14 13.35 13.16
N THR A 371 -28.21 13.86 13.98
CA THR A 371 -26.99 13.14 14.36
C THR A 371 -27.32 11.80 15.00
N SER A 372 -28.27 11.77 15.95
CA SER A 372 -28.66 10.52 16.63
C SER A 372 -29.28 9.49 15.68
N LEU A 373 -30.11 9.94 14.73
CA LEU A 373 -30.71 9.08 13.71
C LEU A 373 -29.68 8.51 12.74
N LEU A 374 -28.74 9.34 12.29
CA LEU A 374 -27.68 8.91 11.38
C LEU A 374 -26.68 7.97 12.06
N LYS A 375 -26.39 8.19 13.35
CA LYS A 375 -25.63 7.23 14.17
C LYS A 375 -26.34 5.88 14.28
N ALA A 376 -27.63 5.91 14.62
CA ALA A 376 -28.43 4.69 14.75
C ALA A 376 -28.56 3.93 13.42
N ALA A 377 -28.58 4.64 12.29
CA ALA A 377 -28.57 4.07 10.95
C ALA A 377 -27.17 3.63 10.46
N GLY A 378 -26.11 3.92 11.22
CA GLY A 378 -24.74 3.52 10.90
C GLY A 378 -24.09 4.34 9.78
N TYR A 379 -24.55 5.57 9.53
CA TYR A 379 -23.96 6.47 8.53
C TYR A 379 -22.84 7.35 9.10
N ILE A 380 -22.81 7.56 10.42
CA ILE A 380 -21.79 8.32 11.15
C ILE A 380 -21.56 7.67 12.51
N ASP A 381 -20.39 7.91 13.13
CA ASP A 381 -20.03 7.39 14.47
C ASP A 381 -20.63 8.22 15.61
#